data_AF-A0A7T7KK82-F1
#
_entry.id   AF-A0A7T7KK82-F1
#
_cell.length_a   1.000
_cell.length_b   1.000
_cell.length_c   1.000
_cell.angle_alpha   90.00
_cell.angle_beta   90.00
_cell.angle_gamma   90.00
#
_symmetry.space_group_name_H-M   'P 1'
#
loop_
_entity.id
_entity.type
_entity.pdbx_description
1 polymer ?
#
loop_
_entity_poly.entity_id
_entity_poly.type
_entity_poly.pdbx_seq_one_letter_code
_entity_poly.pdbx_strand_id
1 'polypeptide(L)'
;MALRARVRRKTHRKLHPILGDTKVKVGLVAGEADSDNIDKALWNHFGTETIPERPFLTNAMRNNTAAYRNAMRMVAEKILRGETTLAIVLAKLGLKAADDVKAEITALSDPPNAASTVTQKGSSNPLIDTGEMRNSVTWKIDE
;
A
#
# COMPACT_ATOMS: atom_id res chain seq x y z
N MET A 1 -18.62 41.74 -28.89
CA MET A 1 -18.96 40.58 -29.75
C MET A 1 -17.94 39.48 -29.46
N ALA A 2 -18.29 38.47 -28.64
CA ALA A 2 -17.34 37.45 -28.19
C ALA A 2 -17.33 36.26 -29.17
N LEU A 3 -16.21 36.06 -29.85
CA LEU A 3 -16.01 34.91 -30.75
C LEU A 3 -15.90 33.62 -29.92
N ARG A 4 -16.90 32.73 -30.04
CA ARG A 4 -16.82 31.39 -29.44
C ARG A 4 -16.20 30.43 -30.46
N ALA A 5 -14.94 30.06 -30.26
CA ALA A 5 -14.30 29.02 -31.05
C ALA A 5 -14.87 27.65 -30.67
N ARG A 6 -15.53 26.96 -31.60
CA ARG A 6 -16.02 25.59 -31.42
C ARG A 6 -14.96 24.63 -31.91
N VAL A 7 -14.16 24.08 -30.99
CA VAL A 7 -13.14 23.07 -31.31
C VAL A 7 -13.84 21.81 -31.84
N ARG A 8 -13.79 21.58 -33.16
CA ARG A 8 -14.18 20.30 -33.78
C ARG A 8 -12.95 19.42 -33.90
N ARG A 9 -12.86 18.35 -33.10
CA ARG A 9 -11.82 17.33 -33.26
C ARG A 9 -12.13 16.50 -34.52
N LYS A 10 -11.19 16.42 -35.46
CA LYS A 10 -11.33 15.61 -36.69
C LYS A 10 -11.17 14.11 -36.45
N THR A 11 -10.49 13.71 -35.37
CA THR A 11 -10.17 12.31 -35.09
C THR A 11 -10.71 11.94 -33.71
N HIS A 12 -11.65 10.99 -33.68
CA HIS A 12 -12.14 10.38 -32.46
C HIS A 12 -11.41 9.05 -32.27
N ARG A 13 -10.68 8.88 -31.16
CA ARG A 13 -10.18 7.55 -30.75
C ARG A 13 -11.27 6.87 -29.92
N LYS A 14 -11.56 5.60 -30.24
CA LYS A 14 -12.40 4.76 -29.39
C LYS A 14 -11.63 4.46 -28.11
N LEU A 15 -12.13 4.97 -26.99
CA LEU A 15 -11.62 4.61 -25.67
C LEU A 15 -12.23 3.27 -25.29
N HIS A 16 -11.46 2.41 -24.65
CA HIS A 16 -11.96 1.14 -24.15
C HIS A 16 -12.63 1.36 -22.78
N PRO A 17 -13.76 0.69 -22.48
CA PRO A 17 -14.34 0.73 -21.15
C PRO A 17 -13.35 0.14 -20.15
N ILE A 18 -13.28 0.74 -18.97
CA ILE A 18 -12.51 0.18 -17.86
C ILE A 18 -13.33 -0.98 -17.30
N LEU A 19 -12.86 -2.21 -17.53
CA LEU A 19 -13.50 -3.45 -17.09
C LEU A 19 -12.62 -4.14 -16.05
N GLY A 20 -13.27 -4.76 -15.06
CA GLY A 20 -12.64 -5.51 -13.98
C GLY A 20 -12.47 -4.72 -12.70
N ASP A 21 -11.79 -5.35 -11.76
CA ASP A 21 -11.55 -4.91 -10.39
C ASP A 21 -10.88 -3.55 -10.33
N THR A 22 -11.33 -2.71 -9.41
CA THR A 22 -10.86 -1.32 -9.29
C THR A 22 -10.08 -1.04 -8.02
N LYS A 23 -9.92 -2.04 -7.16
CA LYS A 23 -9.36 -1.90 -5.82
C LYS A 23 -8.24 -2.90 -5.61
N VAL A 24 -7.26 -2.49 -4.82
CA VAL A 24 -6.18 -3.33 -4.33
C VAL A 24 -6.13 -3.21 -2.81
N LYS A 25 -6.11 -4.36 -2.14
CA LYS A 25 -5.93 -4.49 -0.69
C LYS A 25 -4.46 -4.77 -0.42
N VAL A 26 -3.91 -4.14 0.61
CA VAL A 26 -2.49 -4.22 0.99
C VAL A 26 -2.41 -4.40 2.49
N GLY A 27 -1.60 -5.34 2.96
CA GLY A 27 -1.43 -5.63 4.38
C GLY A 27 -1.13 -7.10 4.63
N LEU A 28 -1.57 -7.61 5.78
CA LEU A 28 -1.53 -9.04 6.06
C LEU A 28 -2.86 -9.66 5.63
N VAL A 29 -2.81 -10.50 4.60
CA VAL A 29 -4.01 -11.13 4.03
C VAL A 29 -4.28 -12.44 4.76
N ALA A 30 -5.50 -12.56 5.29
CA ALA A 30 -5.96 -13.78 5.94
C ALA A 30 -5.93 -14.96 4.95
N GLY A 31 -5.24 -16.04 5.32
CA GLY A 31 -5.03 -17.23 4.49
C GLY A 31 -3.70 -17.25 3.73
N GLU A 32 -2.96 -16.13 3.67
CA GLU A 32 -1.58 -16.07 3.16
C GLU A 32 -0.56 -15.85 4.29
N ALA A 33 -0.93 -15.05 5.29
CA ALA A 33 -0.14 -14.84 6.50
C ALA A 33 -0.56 -15.80 7.61
N ASP A 34 0.42 -16.31 8.37
CA ASP A 34 0.16 -17.10 9.58
C ASP A 34 -0.66 -16.29 10.59
N SER A 35 -1.58 -16.95 11.30
CA SER A 35 -2.42 -16.34 12.34
C SER A 35 -1.60 -15.52 13.33
N ASP A 36 -0.45 -16.05 13.73
CA ASP A 36 0.44 -15.43 14.71
C ASP A 36 1.02 -14.10 14.20
N ASN A 37 1.30 -14.01 12.89
CA ASN A 37 1.80 -12.77 12.29
C ASN A 37 0.69 -11.73 12.14
N ILE A 38 -0.55 -12.17 11.92
CA ILE A 38 -1.73 -11.30 11.92
C ILE A 38 -1.97 -10.74 13.33
N ASP A 39 -1.89 -11.57 14.36
CA ASP A 39 -2.07 -11.13 15.76
C ASP A 39 -0.95 -10.18 16.20
N LYS A 40 0.32 -10.51 15.88
CA LYS A 40 1.46 -9.60 16.11
C LYS A 40 1.25 -8.26 15.42
N ALA A 41 0.78 -8.25 14.18
CA ALA A 41 0.51 -7.03 13.44
C ALA A 41 -0.61 -6.22 14.09
N LEU A 42 -1.68 -6.87 14.54
CA LEU A 42 -2.82 -6.23 15.20
C LEU A 42 -2.39 -5.54 16.49
N TRP A 43 -1.71 -6.26 17.39
CA TRP A 43 -1.27 -5.73 18.67
C TRP A 43 -0.23 -4.62 18.52
N ASN A 44 0.68 -4.73 17.55
CA ASN A 44 1.61 -3.64 17.28
C ASN A 44 0.92 -2.43 16.66
N HIS A 45 -0.04 -2.63 15.75
CA HIS A 45 -0.71 -1.54 15.05
C HIS A 45 -1.55 -0.68 16.00
N PHE A 46 -2.36 -1.33 16.84
CA PHE A 46 -3.31 -0.66 17.73
C PHE A 46 -2.80 -0.49 19.18
N GLY A 47 -1.68 -1.10 19.51
CA GLY A 47 -1.18 -1.16 20.89
C GLY A 47 -2.00 -2.11 21.76
N THR A 48 -1.56 -2.22 23.01
CA THR A 48 -2.23 -2.94 24.10
C THR A 48 -2.26 -2.04 25.34
N GLU A 49 -2.72 -2.56 26.48
CA GLU A 49 -2.67 -1.83 27.75
C GLU A 49 -1.25 -1.42 28.16
N THR A 50 -0.24 -2.21 27.79
CA THR A 50 1.16 -2.02 28.20
C THR A 50 2.11 -1.69 27.06
N ILE A 51 1.72 -1.97 25.81
CA ILE A 51 2.53 -1.72 24.61
C ILE A 51 1.91 -0.56 23.84
N PRO A 52 2.67 0.50 23.51
CA PRO A 52 2.12 1.62 22.76
C PRO A 52 1.77 1.22 21.32
N GLU A 53 0.83 1.95 20.72
CA GLU A 53 0.48 1.78 19.31
C GLU A 53 1.64 2.17 18.38
N ARG A 54 1.80 1.42 17.30
CA ARG A 54 2.78 1.64 16.24
C ARG A 54 2.06 1.51 14.90
N PRO A 55 1.34 2.55 14.45
CA PRO A 55 0.37 2.47 13.37
C PRO A 55 1.00 2.39 11.96
N PHE A 56 1.86 1.41 11.72
CA PHE A 56 2.71 1.28 10.52
C PHE A 56 1.91 1.23 9.21
N LEU A 57 0.81 0.47 9.13
CA LEU A 57 -0.05 0.44 7.94
C LEU A 57 -0.62 1.83 7.62
N THR A 58 -1.10 2.54 8.64
CA THR A 58 -1.73 3.85 8.51
C THR A 58 -0.71 4.89 8.08
N ASN A 59 0.48 4.86 8.68
CA ASN A 59 1.58 5.74 8.31
C ASN A 59 2.03 5.52 6.87
N ALA A 60 2.29 4.27 6.48
CA ALA A 60 2.68 3.90 5.13
C ALA A 60 1.66 4.39 4.09
N MET A 61 0.37 4.11 4.33
CA MET A 61 -0.70 4.53 3.43
C MET A 61 -0.85 6.05 3.38
N ARG A 62 -0.83 6.73 4.53
CA ARG A 62 -0.95 8.20 4.60
C ARG A 62 0.19 8.88 3.84
N ASN A 63 1.42 8.43 4.06
CA ASN A 63 2.62 9.03 3.48
C ASN A 63 2.69 8.84 1.96
N ASN A 64 2.16 7.73 1.45
CA ASN A 64 2.27 7.37 0.03
C ASN A 64 0.98 7.59 -0.80
N THR A 65 -0.15 7.93 -0.18
CA THR A 65 -1.44 8.14 -0.86
C THR A 65 -1.34 9.09 -2.06
N ALA A 66 -0.61 10.21 -1.92
CA ALA A 66 -0.45 11.18 -3.00
C ALA A 66 0.34 10.58 -4.18
N ALA A 67 1.40 9.82 -3.89
CA ALA A 67 2.21 9.15 -4.90
C ALA A 67 1.39 8.09 -5.66
N TYR A 68 0.59 7.29 -4.96
CA TYR A 68 -0.31 6.29 -5.57
C TYR A 68 -1.32 6.94 -6.51
N ARG A 69 -1.96 8.03 -6.07
CA ARG A 69 -2.91 8.79 -6.91
C ARG A 69 -2.25 9.35 -8.16
N ASN A 70 -1.03 9.89 -8.02
CA ASN A 70 -0.28 10.43 -9.15
C ASN A 70 0.15 9.34 -10.13
N ALA A 71 0.61 8.19 -9.63
CA ALA A 71 0.92 7.03 -10.45
C ALA A 71 -0.29 6.57 -11.26
N MET A 72 -1.47 6.43 -10.63
CA MET A 72 -2.71 6.05 -11.32
C MET A 72 -3.11 7.07 -12.39
N ARG A 73 -2.99 8.38 -12.13
CA ARG A 73 -3.28 9.43 -13.12
C ARG A 73 -2.38 9.33 -14.36
N MET A 74 -1.09 9.06 -14.17
CA MET A 74 -0.14 8.94 -15.28
C MET A 74 -0.43 7.73 -16.18
N VAL A 75 -0.98 6.65 -15.61
CA VAL A 75 -1.26 5.42 -16.37
C VAL A 75 -2.68 5.38 -16.92
N ALA A 76 -3.60 6.21 -16.41
CA ALA A 76 -4.99 6.28 -16.86
C ALA A 76 -5.12 6.47 -18.39
N GLU A 77 -4.31 7.33 -18.99
CA GLU A 77 -4.33 7.53 -20.44
C GLU A 77 -3.93 6.26 -21.22
N LYS A 78 -2.95 5.50 -20.73
CA LYS A 78 -2.49 4.25 -21.34
C LYS A 78 -3.57 3.17 -21.24
N ILE A 79 -4.29 3.10 -20.12
CA ILE A 79 -5.42 2.18 -19.94
C ILE A 79 -6.53 2.51 -20.95
N LEU A 80 -6.92 3.78 -21.06
CA LEU A 80 -7.99 4.20 -21.97
C LEU A 80 -7.64 3.99 -23.45
N ARG A 81 -6.34 4.04 -23.78
CA ARG A 81 -5.81 3.74 -25.12
C ARG A 81 -5.65 2.24 -25.40
N GLY A 82 -5.85 1.38 -24.41
CA GLY A 82 -5.66 -0.08 -24.55
C GLY A 82 -4.20 -0.52 -24.58
N GLU A 83 -3.26 0.34 -24.17
CA GLU A 83 -1.82 0.05 -24.14
C GLU A 83 -1.45 -0.78 -22.89
N THR A 84 -2.31 -0.81 -21.88
CA THR A 84 -2.18 -1.66 -20.69
C THR A 84 -3.56 -1.97 -20.11
N THR A 85 -3.65 -2.98 -19.24
CA THR A 85 -4.89 -3.35 -18.55
C THR A 85 -4.91 -2.81 -17.13
N LEU A 86 -6.10 -2.55 -16.60
CA LEU A 86 -6.26 -2.11 -15.20
C LEU A 86 -5.62 -3.11 -14.23
N ALA A 87 -5.79 -4.42 -14.47
CA ALA A 87 -5.21 -5.49 -13.65
C ALA A 87 -3.67 -5.39 -13.55
N ILE A 88 -2.96 -5.13 -14.66
CA ILE A 88 -1.50 -4.97 -14.65
C ILE A 88 -1.10 -3.75 -13.82
N VAL A 89 -1.86 -2.67 -13.93
CA VAL A 89 -1.57 -1.42 -13.20
C VAL A 89 -1.84 -1.58 -11.70
N LEU A 90 -2.94 -2.22 -11.33
CA LEU A 90 -3.28 -2.52 -9.94
C LEU A 90 -2.28 -3.49 -9.31
N ALA A 91 -1.81 -4.50 -10.06
CA ALA A 91 -0.78 -5.42 -9.57
C ALA A 91 0.52 -4.68 -9.24
N LYS A 92 0.96 -3.77 -10.13
CA LYS A 92 2.13 -2.92 -9.88
C LYS A 92 1.94 -1.99 -8.70
N LEU A 93 0.74 -1.43 -8.55
CA LEU A 93 0.40 -0.56 -7.43
C LEU A 93 0.41 -1.34 -6.11
N GLY A 94 -0.18 -2.54 -6.09
CA GLY A 94 -0.19 -3.43 -4.94
C GLY A 94 1.21 -3.83 -4.50
N LEU A 95 2.07 -4.22 -5.43
CA LEU A 95 3.47 -4.53 -5.15
C LEU A 95 4.18 -3.33 -4.51
N LYS A 96 4.07 -2.15 -5.12
CA LYS A 96 4.68 -0.94 -4.57
C LYS A 96 4.15 -0.60 -3.18
N ALA A 97 2.84 -0.72 -2.97
CA ALA A 97 2.26 -0.42 -1.67
C ALA A 97 2.68 -1.41 -0.59
N ALA A 98 2.80 -2.70 -0.92
CA ALA A 98 3.35 -3.70 -0.01
C ALA A 98 4.82 -3.38 0.34
N ASP A 99 5.63 -2.96 -0.62
CA ASP A 99 7.02 -2.54 -0.39
C ASP A 99 7.10 -1.30 0.50
N ASP A 100 6.23 -0.31 0.28
CA ASP A 100 6.18 0.90 1.10
C ASP A 100 5.77 0.59 2.56
N VAL A 101 4.84 -0.36 2.77
CA VAL A 101 4.52 -0.87 4.12
C VAL A 101 5.71 -1.59 4.74
N LYS A 102 6.41 -2.45 3.98
CA LYS A 102 7.63 -3.14 4.45
C LYS A 102 8.74 -2.16 4.80
N ALA A 103 8.84 -1.04 4.08
CA ALA A 103 9.78 0.03 4.36
C ALA A 103 9.41 0.77 5.65
N GLU A 104 8.13 1.08 5.86
CA GLU A 104 7.65 1.69 7.11
C GLU A 104 7.91 0.78 8.32
N ILE A 105 7.68 -0.52 8.22
CA ILE A 105 8.02 -1.49 9.29
C ILE A 105 9.51 -1.44 9.66
N THR A 106 10.38 -1.26 8.67
CA THR A 106 11.83 -1.14 8.89
C THR A 106 12.22 0.22 9.46
N ALA A 107 11.58 1.29 9.02
CA ALA A 107 11.93 2.67 9.40
C ALA A 107 11.34 3.08 10.75
N LEU A 108 10.21 2.51 11.16
CA LEU A 108 9.52 2.89 12.39
C LEU A 108 10.39 2.54 13.61
N SER A 109 10.75 3.58 14.36
CA SER A 109 11.57 3.50 15.57
C SER A 109 10.90 4.13 16.79
N ASP A 110 9.78 4.83 16.59
CA ASP A 110 9.01 5.50 17.62
C ASP A 110 7.55 5.03 17.59
N PRO A 111 6.96 4.63 18.74
CA PRO A 111 7.59 4.52 20.06
C PRO A 111 8.63 3.39 20.18
N PRO A 112 9.74 3.60 20.90
CA PRO A 112 10.82 2.62 21.00
C PRO A 112 10.40 1.39 21.83
N ASN A 113 11.21 0.32 21.75
CA ASN A 113 11.09 -0.80 22.67
C ASN A 113 11.58 -0.43 24.07
N ALA A 114 11.01 -1.08 25.10
CA ALA A 114 11.55 -1.02 26.45
C ALA A 114 12.99 -1.56 26.49
N ALA A 115 13.82 -1.02 27.38
CA ALA A 115 15.23 -1.43 27.49
C ALA A 115 15.39 -2.94 27.71
N SER A 116 14.53 -3.56 28.52
CA SER A 116 14.52 -5.00 28.75
C SER A 116 14.24 -5.80 27.46
N THR A 117 13.36 -5.31 26.59
CA THR A 117 13.07 -5.94 25.29
C THR A 117 14.27 -5.79 24.35
N VAL A 118 14.90 -4.62 24.29
CA VAL A 118 16.10 -4.40 23.46
C VAL A 118 17.23 -5.34 23.88
N THR A 119 17.46 -5.51 25.20
CA THR A 119 18.47 -6.44 25.71
C THR A 119 18.16 -7.90 25.37
N GLN A 120 16.90 -8.33 25.51
CA GLN A 120 16.49 -9.71 25.17
C GLN A 120 16.59 -10.00 23.67
N LYS A 121 16.17 -9.03 22.85
CA LYS A 121 16.09 -9.14 21.40
C LYS A 121 17.43 -8.96 20.70
N GLY A 122 18.32 -8.18 21.30
CA GLY A 122 19.57 -7.72 20.68
C GLY A 122 19.37 -6.67 19.57
N SER A 123 18.15 -6.14 19.38
CA SER A 123 17.86 -5.09 18.40
C SER A 123 16.91 -4.04 18.95
N SER A 124 17.06 -2.80 18.46
CA SER A 124 16.24 -1.65 18.87
C SER A 124 14.98 -1.48 18.04
N ASN A 125 14.85 -2.19 16.91
CA ASN A 125 13.68 -2.02 16.04
C ASN A 125 12.42 -2.57 16.73
N PRO A 126 11.37 -1.74 16.90
CA PRO A 126 10.15 -2.15 17.60
C PRO A 126 9.34 -3.23 16.87
N LEU A 127 9.37 -3.25 15.54
CA LEU A 127 8.50 -4.11 14.72
C LEU A 127 9.22 -5.31 14.08
N ILE A 128 10.55 -5.38 14.16
CA ILE A 128 11.35 -6.44 13.50
C ILE A 128 12.14 -7.23 14.52
N ASP A 129 11.70 -8.45 14.80
CA ASP A 129 12.49 -9.46 15.52
C ASP A 129 13.16 -10.44 14.54
N THR A 130 12.44 -11.47 14.12
CA THR A 130 12.82 -12.39 13.04
C THR A 130 12.62 -11.79 11.65
N GLY A 131 11.73 -10.80 11.53
CA GLY A 131 11.31 -10.19 10.26
C GLY A 131 10.16 -10.92 9.55
N GLU A 132 9.61 -11.99 10.14
CA GLU A 132 8.48 -12.75 9.58
C GLU A 132 7.27 -11.87 9.27
N MET A 133 6.83 -11.06 10.25
CA MET A 133 5.69 -10.14 10.07
C MET A 133 5.89 -9.18 8.87
N ARG A 134 7.11 -8.68 8.68
CA ARG A 134 7.45 -7.82 7.53
C ARG A 134 7.34 -8.60 6.22
N ASN A 135 7.84 -9.83 6.21
CA ASN A 135 7.81 -10.69 5.02
C ASN A 135 6.38 -11.12 4.65
N SER A 136 5.50 -11.26 5.64
CA SER A 136 4.07 -11.60 5.46
C SER A 136 3.22 -10.45 4.89
N VAL A 137 3.76 -9.24 4.74
CA VAL A 137 3.04 -8.14 4.07
C VAL A 137 2.91 -8.45 2.58
N THR A 138 1.67 -8.50 2.11
CA THR A 138 1.27 -8.87 0.75
C THR A 138 0.17 -7.94 0.23
N TRP A 139 -0.28 -8.17 -1.00
CA TRP A 139 -1.36 -7.43 -1.63
C TRP A 139 -2.26 -8.36 -2.43
N LYS A 140 -3.52 -7.97 -2.59
CA LYS A 140 -4.50 -8.71 -3.39
C LYS A 140 -5.40 -7.73 -4.15
N ILE A 141 -5.66 -8.00 -5.43
CA ILE A 141 -6.69 -7.26 -6.18
C ILE A 141 -8.06 -7.76 -5.71
N ASP A 142 -8.95 -6.83 -5.41
CA ASP A 142 -10.27 -7.13 -4.86
C ASP A 142 -11.29 -7.27 -6.00
N GLU A 143 -11.82 -8.49 -6.15
CA GLU A 143 -12.92 -8.85 -7.09
C GLU A 143 -14.24 -8.14 -6.75
#